data_AF-A0A5D0QD33-F1
#
_entry.id   AF-A0A5D0QD33-F1
#
_cell.length_a   1.000
_cell.length_b   1.000
_cell.length_c   1.000
_cell.angle_alpha   90.00
_cell.angle_beta   90.00
_cell.angle_gamma   90.00
#
_symmetry.space_group_name_H-M   'P 1'
#
loop_
_entity.id
_entity.type
_entity.pdbx_description
1 polymer ?
#
loop_
_entity_poly.entity_id
_entity_poly.type
_entity_poly.pdbx_seq_one_letter_code
_entity_poly.pdbx_strand_id
1 'polypeptide(L)'
;MSVSPCGFTRTPEKGLARLHWGDTGWAVEGQPPDVPALRPLRGLEIEWPDGRVPLDGLLSLTAAGVPLTAENAPPWVPDDLAALLTDREWLDHAADGTARSLGDLRREEHSVRLRRLAHPVAAPQVSIVMATKRPALVGQALAQMGRQRDVRAEVLLGLHGVRHDEVRDAVAACPLPVRWVEAAASVPFGEVLNQAAGLAGGDYLAKWDDDDWYGPRHLADLFMAMSYTGADVVGTTAEFFYLEPLKATVRRTTFASGASYPSEVFADHVAGGTIMVSRATFHEIGGFPGLPRAVDLEFLKAAQKAEARVYRTHGLGYVLRRGLSADHTWQLPLSHFLKVAVNQWRGFRPSLLMEAA
;
A
#
# COMPACT_ATOMS: atom_id res chain seq x y z
N MET A 1 -14.20 12.58 12.88
CA MET A 1 -14.20 11.31 12.13
C MET A 1 -13.18 11.46 11.03
N SER A 2 -12.20 10.55 10.94
CA SER A 2 -11.21 10.59 9.86
C SER A 2 -11.90 10.28 8.53
N VAL A 3 -11.66 11.08 7.49
CA VAL A 3 -12.30 10.91 6.19
C VAL A 3 -11.57 9.82 5.42
N SER A 4 -12.24 8.69 5.20
CA SER A 4 -11.73 7.60 4.38
C SER A 4 -11.76 8.01 2.89
N PRO A 5 -10.70 7.68 2.11
CA PRO A 5 -10.65 8.00 0.69
C PRO A 5 -11.67 7.23 -0.16
N CYS A 6 -12.25 6.16 0.39
CA CYS A 6 -13.35 5.35 -0.15
C CYS A 6 -13.55 5.48 -1.67
N GLY A 7 -12.62 4.91 -2.45
CA GLY A 7 -12.79 4.66 -3.88
C GLY A 7 -12.98 5.89 -4.74
N PHE A 8 -11.98 6.79 -4.78
CA PHE A 8 -11.87 7.69 -5.93
C PHE A 8 -11.84 6.84 -7.22
N THR A 9 -12.64 7.23 -8.22
CA THR A 9 -12.74 6.44 -9.45
C THR A 9 -11.36 6.37 -10.08
N ARG A 10 -10.85 5.20 -10.46
CA ARG A 10 -9.50 5.10 -11.05
C ARG A 10 -9.42 5.94 -12.33
N THR A 11 -10.46 5.85 -13.15
CA THR A 11 -10.64 6.63 -14.37
C THR A 11 -11.70 7.70 -14.12
N PRO A 12 -11.33 8.99 -14.09
CA PRO A 12 -12.27 10.09 -13.95
C PRO A 12 -13.06 10.30 -15.25
N GLU A 13 -14.31 10.74 -15.12
CA GLU A 13 -15.21 11.02 -16.26
C GLU A 13 -15.21 12.50 -16.64
N LYS A 14 -14.74 13.36 -15.73
CA LYS A 14 -14.71 14.82 -15.86
C LYS A 14 -13.29 15.34 -15.71
N GLY A 15 -13.03 16.54 -16.23
CA GLY A 15 -11.76 17.24 -16.11
C GLY A 15 -11.50 17.78 -14.70
N LEU A 16 -10.63 18.80 -14.63
CA LEU A 16 -10.43 19.56 -13.39
C LEU A 16 -11.64 20.48 -13.13
N ALA A 17 -11.97 20.69 -11.87
CA ALA A 17 -12.86 21.78 -11.45
C ALA A 17 -12.08 22.79 -10.58
N ARG A 18 -12.63 23.99 -10.44
CA ARG A 18 -11.99 25.06 -9.64
C ARG A 18 -12.42 24.98 -8.20
N LEU A 19 -11.45 25.07 -7.30
CA LEU A 19 -11.63 25.18 -5.86
C LEU A 19 -11.18 26.58 -5.44
N HIS A 20 -12.10 27.40 -4.98
CA HIS A 20 -11.84 28.79 -4.60
C HIS A 20 -12.31 29.04 -3.17
N TRP A 21 -11.86 30.15 -2.59
CA TRP A 21 -12.34 30.62 -1.30
C TRP A 21 -13.59 31.51 -1.49
N GLY A 22 -14.74 31.06 -0.98
CA GLY A 22 -15.99 31.82 -0.94
C GLY A 22 -16.32 32.36 0.45
N ASP A 23 -17.51 32.94 0.60
CA ASP A 23 -17.95 33.64 1.82
C ASP A 23 -17.94 32.76 3.08
N THR A 24 -18.16 31.46 2.92
CA THR A 24 -18.29 30.49 4.03
C THR A 24 -17.12 29.49 4.10
N GLY A 25 -16.12 29.62 3.21
CA GLY A 25 -14.96 28.75 3.15
C GLY A 25 -14.64 28.28 1.73
N TRP A 26 -13.85 27.20 1.63
CA TRP A 26 -13.54 26.56 0.36
C TRP A 26 -14.81 26.07 -0.35
N ALA A 27 -14.90 26.32 -1.66
CA ALA A 27 -16.08 26.01 -2.47
C ALA A 27 -15.72 25.51 -3.87
N VAL A 28 -16.54 24.59 -4.40
CA VAL A 28 -16.53 24.14 -5.80
C VAL A 28 -17.88 24.53 -6.39
N GLU A 29 -17.88 25.28 -7.50
CA GLU A 29 -19.12 25.80 -8.13
C GLU A 29 -20.02 26.58 -7.15
N GLY A 30 -19.41 27.28 -6.18
CA GLY A 30 -20.12 28.11 -5.19
C GLY A 30 -20.78 27.33 -4.05
N GLN A 31 -20.54 26.02 -3.96
CA GLN A 31 -21.04 25.15 -2.87
C GLN A 31 -19.90 24.57 -2.05
N PRO A 32 -20.11 24.30 -0.74
CA PRO A 32 -19.16 23.53 0.05
C PRO A 32 -18.82 22.19 -0.62
N PRO A 33 -17.54 21.77 -0.65
CA PRO A 33 -17.12 20.55 -1.30
C PRO A 33 -17.82 19.30 -0.72
N ASP A 34 -18.53 18.57 -1.58
CA ASP A 34 -19.11 17.26 -1.26
C ASP A 34 -18.28 16.14 -1.90
N VAL A 35 -17.50 15.42 -1.09
CA VAL A 35 -16.51 14.43 -1.57
C VAL A 35 -17.10 13.41 -2.57
N PRO A 36 -18.26 12.76 -2.32
CA PRO A 36 -18.90 11.89 -3.30
C PRO A 36 -19.15 12.54 -4.66
N ALA A 37 -19.62 13.79 -4.69
CA ALA A 37 -19.88 14.53 -5.93
C ALA A 37 -18.61 14.88 -6.72
N LEU A 38 -17.46 14.96 -6.03
CA LEU A 38 -16.16 15.27 -6.64
C LEU A 38 -15.47 14.05 -7.28
N ARG A 39 -15.88 12.82 -6.94
CA ARG A 39 -15.22 11.59 -7.42
C ARG A 39 -15.06 11.48 -8.94
N PRO A 40 -16.03 11.92 -9.77
CA PRO A 40 -15.88 11.85 -11.23
C PRO A 40 -14.82 12.82 -11.79
N LEU A 41 -14.36 13.81 -11.02
CA LEU A 41 -13.38 14.80 -11.46
C LEU A 41 -11.96 14.23 -11.51
N ARG A 42 -11.15 14.73 -12.44
CA ARG A 42 -9.71 14.49 -12.46
C ARG A 42 -9.00 15.12 -11.25
N GLY A 43 -9.59 16.11 -10.61
CA GLY A 43 -9.02 16.79 -9.45
C GLY A 43 -9.55 18.21 -9.35
N LEU A 44 -9.03 18.95 -8.38
CA LEU A 44 -9.36 20.34 -8.17
C LEU A 44 -8.14 21.22 -8.37
N GLU A 45 -8.32 22.28 -9.16
CA GLU A 45 -7.35 23.35 -9.32
C GLU A 45 -7.68 24.49 -8.35
N ILE A 46 -6.73 24.84 -7.49
CA ILE A 46 -6.90 25.82 -6.43
C ILE A 46 -6.72 27.23 -7.02
N GLU A 47 -7.74 28.05 -6.85
CA GLU A 47 -7.68 29.50 -7.04
C GLU A 47 -7.49 30.14 -5.66
N TRP A 48 -6.25 30.57 -5.39
CA TRP A 48 -5.91 31.17 -4.10
C TRP A 48 -6.53 32.57 -3.95
N PRO A 49 -7.10 32.91 -2.78
CA PRO A 49 -7.47 34.28 -2.46
C PRO A 49 -6.21 35.13 -2.19
N ASP A 50 -6.34 36.45 -2.34
CA ASP A 50 -5.25 37.40 -2.04
C ASP A 50 -4.80 37.35 -0.57
N GLY A 51 -5.74 37.03 0.34
CA GLY A 51 -5.50 36.94 1.78
C GLY A 51 -5.25 35.51 2.27
N ARG A 52 -4.61 35.39 3.44
CA ARG A 52 -4.46 34.10 4.12
C ARG A 52 -5.83 33.57 4.56
N VAL A 53 -6.08 32.29 4.27
CA VAL A 53 -7.30 31.58 4.66
C VAL A 53 -6.99 30.24 5.36
N PRO A 54 -7.92 29.71 6.17
CA PRO A 54 -7.79 28.38 6.76
C PRO A 54 -7.57 27.27 5.71
N LEU A 55 -6.68 26.32 6.02
CA LEU A 55 -6.33 25.20 5.14
C LEU A 55 -7.10 23.91 5.48
N ASP A 56 -7.87 23.87 6.56
CA ASP A 56 -8.53 22.64 7.05
C ASP A 56 -9.45 21.98 6.01
N GLY A 57 -10.12 22.79 5.18
CA GLY A 57 -10.94 22.29 4.07
C GLY A 57 -10.10 21.61 2.99
N LEU A 58 -8.94 22.17 2.62
CA LEU A 58 -8.00 21.55 1.68
C LEU A 58 -7.44 20.25 2.27
N LEU A 59 -7.01 20.29 3.53
CA LEU A 59 -6.48 19.11 4.21
C LEU A 59 -7.53 17.99 4.28
N SER A 60 -8.79 18.33 4.55
CA SER A 60 -9.91 17.37 4.54
C SER A 60 -10.13 16.75 3.15
N LEU A 61 -10.01 17.52 2.08
CA LEU A 61 -10.10 17.00 0.70
C LEU A 61 -8.92 16.09 0.34
N THR A 62 -7.69 16.48 0.68
CA THR A 62 -6.51 15.63 0.49
C THR A 62 -6.58 14.33 1.30
N ALA A 63 -7.07 14.41 2.54
CA ALA A 63 -7.35 13.28 3.41
C ALA A 63 -8.37 12.31 2.81
N ALA A 64 -9.38 12.86 2.13
CA ALA A 64 -10.38 12.12 1.37
C ALA A 64 -9.87 11.58 0.02
N GLY A 65 -8.60 11.76 -0.31
CA GLY A 65 -8.01 11.29 -1.56
C GLY A 65 -8.36 12.13 -2.79
N VAL A 66 -8.91 13.34 -2.62
CA VAL A 66 -9.18 14.27 -3.73
C VAL A 66 -7.84 14.80 -4.26
N PRO A 67 -7.50 14.58 -5.54
CA PRO A 67 -6.30 15.18 -6.13
C PRO A 67 -6.45 16.70 -6.17
N LEU A 68 -5.52 17.43 -5.56
CA LEU A 68 -5.47 18.90 -5.58
C LEU A 68 -4.22 19.38 -6.32
N THR A 69 -4.31 20.52 -7.00
CA THR A 69 -3.19 21.17 -7.68
C THR A 69 -3.37 22.68 -7.72
N ALA A 70 -2.30 23.42 -7.90
CA ALA A 70 -2.31 24.88 -8.08
C ALA A 70 -1.20 25.31 -9.04
N GLU A 71 -1.40 26.42 -9.75
CA GLU A 71 -0.34 27.03 -10.58
C GLU A 71 0.81 27.57 -9.75
N ASN A 72 0.50 28.07 -8.56
CA ASN A 72 1.42 28.63 -7.60
C ASN A 72 0.88 28.39 -6.19
N ALA A 73 1.71 28.62 -5.17
CA ALA A 73 1.30 28.59 -3.77
C ALA A 73 1.70 29.92 -3.11
N PRO A 74 0.78 30.61 -2.41
CA PRO A 74 1.11 31.80 -1.66
C PRO A 74 2.16 31.52 -0.57
N PRO A 75 2.99 32.50 -0.17
CA PRO A 75 4.07 32.30 0.82
C PRO A 75 3.61 31.85 2.22
N TRP A 76 2.31 31.95 2.52
CA TRP A 76 1.73 31.53 3.80
C TRP A 76 1.29 30.06 3.80
N VAL A 77 1.32 29.38 2.66
CA VAL A 77 1.07 27.93 2.55
C VAL A 77 2.31 27.18 3.01
N PRO A 78 2.20 26.16 3.87
CA PRO A 78 3.34 25.34 4.29
C PRO A 78 4.13 24.77 3.10
N ASP A 79 5.45 24.78 3.18
CA ASP A 79 6.34 24.43 2.06
C ASP A 79 6.12 23.03 1.50
N ASP A 80 5.83 22.05 2.37
CA ASP A 80 5.55 20.67 1.99
C ASP A 80 4.24 20.51 1.22
N LEU A 81 3.18 21.21 1.66
CA LEU A 81 1.92 21.29 0.94
C LEU A 81 2.09 22.06 -0.37
N ALA A 82 2.76 23.20 -0.34
CA ALA A 82 3.03 24.02 -1.52
C ALA A 82 3.75 23.21 -2.59
N ALA A 83 4.83 22.50 -2.23
CA ALA A 83 5.61 21.69 -3.15
C ALA A 83 4.75 20.61 -3.85
N LEU A 84 3.85 19.94 -3.11
CA LEU A 84 2.93 18.97 -3.72
C LEU A 84 1.87 19.65 -4.58
N LEU A 85 1.24 20.73 -4.12
CA LEU A 85 0.18 21.40 -4.89
C LEU A 85 0.68 21.95 -6.23
N THR A 86 1.92 22.45 -6.26
CA THR A 86 2.57 22.96 -7.48
C THR A 86 3.29 21.91 -8.31
N ASP A 87 3.38 20.66 -7.83
CA ASP A 87 3.86 19.52 -8.64
C ASP A 87 2.78 19.16 -9.66
N ARG A 88 2.92 19.70 -10.88
CA ARG A 88 1.97 19.51 -11.98
C ARG A 88 2.38 18.43 -12.97
N GLU A 89 3.48 17.69 -12.74
CA GLU A 89 3.99 16.67 -13.69
C GLU A 89 2.96 15.56 -13.98
N TRP A 90 2.08 15.27 -13.00
CA TRP A 90 1.03 14.27 -13.17
C TRP A 90 -0.06 14.70 -14.19
N LEU A 91 -0.13 15.98 -14.56
CA LEU A 91 -1.02 16.51 -15.59
C LEU A 91 -0.43 16.40 -17.00
N ASP A 92 0.89 16.25 -17.16
CA ASP A 92 1.56 16.15 -18.46
C ASP A 92 1.11 14.92 -19.26
N HIS A 93 0.57 13.93 -18.58
CA HIS A 93 0.04 12.72 -19.17
C HIS A 93 -1.47 12.87 -19.43
N ALA A 94 -1.86 12.89 -20.70
CA ALA A 94 -3.27 12.95 -21.08
C ALA A 94 -4.05 11.76 -20.49
N ALA A 95 -5.24 12.04 -19.95
CA ALA A 95 -6.18 10.98 -19.62
C ALA A 95 -6.77 10.48 -20.95
N ASP A 96 -6.82 9.17 -21.13
CA ASP A 96 -7.38 8.55 -22.34
C ASP A 96 -8.76 7.90 -22.07
N GLY A 97 -9.27 8.04 -20.84
CA GLY A 97 -10.54 7.47 -20.41
C GLY A 97 -10.52 5.95 -20.26
N THR A 98 -9.34 5.32 -20.23
CA THR A 98 -9.20 3.87 -20.08
C THR A 98 -8.44 3.50 -18.82
N ALA A 99 -8.66 2.28 -18.33
CA ALA A 99 -7.91 1.72 -17.20
C ALA A 99 -6.39 1.58 -17.44
N ARG A 100 -5.93 1.86 -18.68
CA ARG A 100 -4.52 1.84 -19.08
C ARG A 100 -3.88 3.22 -19.01
N SER A 101 -4.64 4.27 -18.75
CA SER A 101 -4.15 5.64 -18.76
C SER A 101 -3.00 5.82 -17.78
N LEU A 102 -1.85 6.27 -18.31
CA LEU A 102 -0.73 6.65 -17.48
C LEU A 102 -1.05 7.94 -16.70
N GLY A 103 -1.86 8.84 -17.26
CA GLY A 103 -2.35 10.03 -16.55
C GLY A 103 -3.17 9.69 -15.31
N ASP A 104 -4.03 8.67 -15.40
CA ASP A 104 -4.81 8.20 -14.25
C ASP A 104 -3.91 7.58 -13.17
N LEU A 105 -2.90 6.79 -13.55
CA LEU A 105 -1.91 6.27 -12.61
C LEU A 105 -1.14 7.40 -11.90
N ARG A 106 -0.65 8.39 -12.66
CA ARG A 106 0.09 9.53 -12.09
C ARG A 106 -0.79 10.36 -11.15
N ARG A 107 -2.08 10.49 -11.46
CA ARG A 107 -3.06 11.12 -10.57
C ARG A 107 -3.26 10.32 -9.27
N GLU A 108 -3.39 8.99 -9.34
CA GLU A 108 -3.52 8.15 -8.14
C GLU A 108 -2.28 8.27 -7.25
N GLU A 109 -1.07 8.26 -7.84
CA GLU A 109 0.19 8.47 -7.12
C GLU A 109 0.24 9.85 -6.45
N HIS A 110 -0.19 10.90 -7.15
CA HIS A 110 -0.29 12.26 -6.61
C HIS A 110 -1.26 12.35 -5.43
N SER A 111 -2.44 11.75 -5.56
CA SER A 111 -3.44 11.68 -4.48
C SER A 111 -2.88 11.02 -3.22
N VAL A 112 -2.14 9.92 -3.36
CA VAL A 112 -1.51 9.24 -2.21
C VAL A 112 -0.44 10.13 -1.56
N ARG A 113 0.35 10.88 -2.34
CA ARG A 113 1.35 11.83 -1.79
C ARG A 113 0.69 12.94 -0.98
N LEU A 114 -0.38 13.55 -1.49
CA LEU A 114 -1.18 14.55 -0.76
C LEU A 114 -1.80 13.97 0.50
N ARG A 115 -2.35 12.75 0.42
CA ARG A 115 -2.98 12.08 1.55
C ARG A 115 -2.00 11.80 2.69
N ARG A 116 -0.76 11.41 2.37
CA ARG A 116 0.30 11.21 3.37
C ARG A 116 0.59 12.48 4.18
N LEU A 117 0.49 13.64 3.55
CA LEU A 117 0.64 14.91 4.23
C LEU A 117 -0.58 15.24 5.13
N ALA A 118 -1.78 14.92 4.66
CA ALA A 118 -3.03 15.20 5.35
C ALA A 118 -3.30 14.30 6.56
N HIS A 119 -2.75 13.08 6.55
CA HIS A 119 -2.85 12.10 7.63
C HIS A 119 -1.47 11.77 8.18
N PRO A 120 -0.83 12.69 8.91
CA PRO A 120 0.44 12.38 9.56
C PRO A 120 0.21 11.23 10.54
N VAL A 121 0.93 10.13 10.35
CA VAL A 121 0.91 8.99 11.27
C VAL A 121 1.91 9.20 12.39
N ALA A 122 1.48 9.04 13.64
CA ALA A 122 2.41 8.89 14.76
C ALA A 122 3.20 7.61 14.53
N ALA A 123 4.54 7.65 14.56
CA ALA A 123 5.41 6.53 14.17
C ALA A 123 5.03 5.22 14.91
N PRO A 124 4.23 4.32 14.29
CA PRO A 124 3.70 3.15 14.97
C PRO A 124 4.82 2.15 15.23
N GLN A 125 4.68 1.37 16.30
CA GLN A 125 5.59 0.27 16.58
C GLN A 125 5.14 -0.97 15.81
N VAL A 126 5.88 -1.33 14.77
CA VAL A 126 5.53 -2.42 13.84
C VAL A 126 6.57 -3.53 13.93
N SER A 127 6.12 -4.74 14.26
CA SER A 127 6.94 -5.94 14.13
C SER A 127 6.69 -6.56 12.76
N ILE A 128 7.72 -6.57 11.93
CA ILE A 128 7.69 -7.17 10.59
C ILE A 128 7.94 -8.67 10.73
N VAL A 129 6.96 -9.49 10.36
CA VAL A 129 7.02 -10.95 10.46
C VAL A 129 7.30 -11.52 9.07
N MET A 130 8.48 -12.13 8.91
CA MET A 130 8.89 -12.77 7.66
C MET A 130 9.35 -14.19 7.96
N ALA A 131 8.92 -15.18 7.17
CA ALA A 131 9.47 -16.53 7.21
C ALA A 131 10.08 -16.88 5.85
N THR A 132 11.23 -17.55 5.86
CA THR A 132 11.98 -17.86 4.64
C THR A 132 12.59 -19.25 4.67
N LYS A 133 12.54 -19.92 3.52
CA LYS A 133 13.33 -21.13 3.20
C LYS A 133 14.45 -20.82 2.19
N ARG A 134 14.70 -19.53 1.92
CA ARG A 134 15.51 -19.01 0.81
C ARG A 134 16.56 -18.04 1.37
N PRO A 135 17.65 -18.54 1.98
CA PRO A 135 18.63 -17.69 2.67
C PRO A 135 19.19 -16.57 1.77
N ALA A 136 19.33 -16.84 0.47
CA ALA A 136 19.79 -15.86 -0.52
C ALA A 136 18.89 -14.61 -0.66
N LEU A 137 17.62 -14.67 -0.28
CA LEU A 137 16.69 -13.53 -0.38
C LEU A 137 16.67 -12.65 0.87
N VAL A 138 17.20 -13.14 1.99
CA VAL A 138 17.12 -12.45 3.30
C VAL A 138 17.78 -11.08 3.25
N GLY A 139 18.97 -10.98 2.66
CA GLY A 139 19.67 -9.69 2.55
C GLY A 139 18.88 -8.64 1.80
N GLN A 140 18.27 -9.01 0.67
CA GLN A 140 17.41 -8.11 -0.10
C GLN A 140 16.17 -7.70 0.70
N ALA A 141 15.50 -8.66 1.35
CA ALA A 141 14.29 -8.36 2.13
C ALA A 141 14.58 -7.42 3.30
N LEU A 142 15.64 -7.69 4.08
CA LEU A 142 16.08 -6.84 5.19
C LEU A 142 16.48 -5.43 4.74
N ALA A 143 17.13 -5.31 3.57
CA ALA A 143 17.44 -4.00 3.00
C ALA A 143 16.18 -3.20 2.64
N GLN A 144 15.10 -3.84 2.18
CA GLN A 144 13.82 -3.17 1.93
C GLN A 144 13.12 -2.75 3.22
N MET A 145 13.15 -3.60 4.26
CA MET A 145 12.61 -3.30 5.58
C MET A 145 13.34 -2.12 6.23
N GLY A 146 14.68 -2.06 6.11
CA GLY A 146 15.50 -0.97 6.63
C GLY A 146 15.25 0.40 5.98
N ARG A 147 14.55 0.45 4.83
CA ARG A 147 14.16 1.70 4.17
C ARG A 147 12.77 2.20 4.56
N GLN A 148 12.05 1.50 5.43
CA GLN A 148 10.72 1.94 5.87
C GLN A 148 10.83 3.26 6.66
N ARG A 149 9.98 4.23 6.31
CA ARG A 149 9.92 5.57 6.90
C ARG A 149 8.62 5.74 7.69
N ASP A 150 8.64 6.70 8.61
CA ASP A 150 7.50 7.07 9.47
C ASP A 150 6.93 5.95 10.34
N VAL A 151 7.75 4.93 10.62
CA VAL A 151 7.43 3.80 11.50
C VAL A 151 8.62 3.47 12.39
N ARG A 152 8.36 2.89 13.56
CA ARG A 152 9.38 2.25 14.40
C ARG A 152 9.30 0.75 14.16
N ALA A 153 10.21 0.22 13.37
CA ALA A 153 10.17 -1.16 12.93
C ALA A 153 11.20 -2.05 13.64
N GLU A 154 10.82 -3.31 13.84
CA GLU A 154 11.72 -4.42 14.13
C GLU A 154 11.40 -5.59 13.21
N VAL A 155 12.35 -6.51 13.02
CA VAL A 155 12.19 -7.68 12.15
C VAL A 155 12.19 -8.96 12.97
N LEU A 156 11.19 -9.81 12.73
CA LEU A 156 11.03 -11.13 13.31
C LEU A 156 11.14 -12.18 12.20
N LEU A 157 12.25 -12.90 12.19
CA LEU A 157 12.63 -13.82 11.12
C LEU A 157 12.37 -15.28 11.49
N GLY A 158 11.48 -15.93 10.77
CA GLY A 158 11.32 -17.38 10.78
C GLY A 158 12.24 -18.06 9.78
N LEU A 159 13.34 -18.64 10.25
CA LEU A 159 14.28 -19.40 9.43
C LEU A 159 13.76 -20.84 9.26
N HIS A 160 13.05 -21.09 8.16
CA HIS A 160 12.35 -22.34 7.91
C HIS A 160 13.23 -23.36 7.18
N GLY A 161 13.82 -24.28 7.93
CA GLY A 161 14.82 -25.22 7.42
C GLY A 161 16.16 -24.56 7.08
N VAL A 162 16.37 -23.32 7.55
CA VAL A 162 17.54 -22.50 7.33
C VAL A 162 18.23 -22.27 8.67
N ARG A 163 19.56 -22.32 8.69
CA ARG A 163 20.36 -22.00 9.88
C ARG A 163 20.71 -20.51 9.89
N HIS A 164 20.76 -19.89 11.06
CA HIS A 164 21.16 -18.49 11.22
C HIS A 164 22.54 -18.21 10.62
N ASP A 165 23.48 -19.16 10.68
CA ASP A 165 24.81 -19.01 10.09
C ASP A 165 24.77 -18.75 8.58
N GLU A 166 23.73 -19.19 7.86
CA GLU A 166 23.57 -18.95 6.42
C GLU A 166 23.15 -17.51 6.10
N VAL A 167 22.62 -16.77 7.10
CA VAL A 167 22.08 -15.42 6.93
C VAL A 167 22.70 -14.40 7.89
N ARG A 168 23.66 -14.81 8.71
CA ARG A 168 24.28 -14.01 9.78
C ARG A 168 24.76 -12.64 9.28
N ASP A 169 25.42 -12.61 8.12
CA ASP A 169 25.97 -11.37 7.57
C ASP A 169 24.85 -10.42 7.11
N ALA A 170 23.77 -10.96 6.54
CA ALA A 170 22.59 -10.18 6.17
C ALA A 170 21.87 -9.61 7.40
N VAL A 171 21.75 -10.41 8.46
CA VAL A 171 21.18 -9.98 9.75
C VAL A 171 22.04 -8.87 10.37
N ALA A 172 23.36 -9.03 10.41
CA ALA A 172 24.29 -8.05 10.96
C ALA A 172 24.32 -6.72 10.17
N ALA A 173 24.04 -6.76 8.87
CA ALA A 173 23.96 -5.57 8.02
C ALA A 173 22.60 -4.83 8.11
N CYS A 174 21.59 -5.42 8.76
CA CYS A 174 20.28 -4.80 8.86
C CYS A 174 20.31 -3.61 9.84
N PRO A 175 19.81 -2.43 9.47
CA PRO A 175 19.77 -1.28 10.37
C PRO A 175 18.68 -1.38 11.45
N LEU A 176 17.78 -2.36 11.35
CA LEU A 176 16.69 -2.59 12.30
C LEU A 176 17.07 -3.67 13.33
N PRO A 177 16.48 -3.66 14.53
CA PRO A 177 16.55 -4.80 15.43
C PRO A 177 15.98 -6.05 14.74
N VAL A 178 16.76 -7.13 14.73
CA VAL A 178 16.35 -8.42 14.15
C VAL A 178 16.35 -9.47 15.26
N ARG A 179 15.21 -10.16 15.43
CA ARG A 179 15.10 -11.39 16.21
C ARG A 179 14.71 -12.53 15.29
N TRP A 180 15.07 -13.76 15.62
CA TRP A 180 14.78 -14.91 14.77
C TRP A 180 14.43 -16.16 15.56
N VAL A 181 13.77 -17.08 14.86
CA VAL A 181 13.57 -18.47 15.28
C VAL A 181 14.07 -19.39 14.18
N GLU A 182 14.73 -20.48 14.54
CA GLU A 182 15.08 -21.56 13.60
C GLU A 182 14.05 -22.67 13.73
N ALA A 183 13.33 -22.96 12.65
CA ALA A 183 12.35 -24.03 12.59
C ALA A 183 12.84 -25.14 11.66
N ALA A 184 12.54 -26.40 11.99
CA ALA A 184 12.82 -27.51 11.08
C ALA A 184 11.98 -27.39 9.80
N ALA A 185 12.49 -27.91 8.67
CA ALA A 185 11.79 -27.89 7.38
C ALA A 185 10.44 -28.65 7.37
N SER A 186 10.18 -29.48 8.38
CA SER A 186 8.93 -30.21 8.58
C SER A 186 7.84 -29.39 9.27
N VAL A 187 8.18 -28.25 9.87
CA VAL A 187 7.21 -27.40 10.58
C VAL A 187 6.27 -26.74 9.57
N PRO A 188 4.94 -26.74 9.78
CA PRO A 188 4.03 -26.04 8.89
C PRO A 188 4.37 -24.55 8.76
N PHE A 189 4.28 -24.00 7.55
CA PHE A 189 4.64 -22.60 7.28
C PHE A 189 3.95 -21.59 8.21
N GLY A 190 2.65 -21.76 8.46
CA GLY A 190 1.92 -20.87 9.36
C GLY A 190 2.39 -20.96 10.82
N GLU A 191 2.87 -22.14 11.24
CA GLU A 191 3.46 -22.30 12.57
C GLU A 191 4.82 -21.58 12.68
N VAL A 192 5.63 -21.58 11.62
CA VAL A 192 6.88 -20.78 11.59
C VAL A 192 6.58 -19.28 11.70
N LEU A 193 5.55 -18.79 10.99
CA LEU A 193 5.10 -17.41 11.10
C LEU A 193 4.64 -17.07 12.52
N ASN A 194 3.90 -17.98 13.18
CA ASN A 194 3.47 -17.79 14.57
C ASN A 194 4.63 -17.77 15.56
N GLN A 195 5.61 -18.68 15.40
CA GLN A 195 6.80 -18.69 16.26
C GLN A 195 7.59 -17.38 16.14
N ALA A 196 7.76 -16.87 14.92
CA ALA A 196 8.36 -15.56 14.70
C ALA A 196 7.51 -14.43 15.30
N ALA A 197 6.21 -14.40 15.04
CA ALA A 197 5.28 -13.40 15.60
C ALA A 197 5.25 -13.40 17.13
N GLY A 198 5.46 -14.55 17.78
CA GLY A 198 5.56 -14.67 19.25
C GLY A 198 6.72 -13.89 19.85
N LEU A 199 7.70 -13.48 19.05
CA LEU A 199 8.80 -12.62 19.50
C LEU A 199 8.43 -11.13 19.48
N ALA A 200 7.25 -10.73 19.02
CA ALA A 200 6.90 -9.33 18.78
C ALA A 200 6.87 -8.44 20.03
N GLY A 201 7.53 -7.29 19.94
CA GLY A 201 7.43 -6.20 20.91
C GLY A 201 6.59 -5.02 20.43
N GLY A 202 6.27 -4.95 19.13
CA GLY A 202 5.44 -3.91 18.53
C GLY A 202 3.94 -4.07 18.82
N ASP A 203 3.20 -2.99 18.58
CA ASP A 203 1.74 -2.94 18.74
C ASP A 203 1.01 -3.53 17.52
N TYR A 204 1.69 -3.56 16.37
CA TYR A 204 1.17 -4.06 15.09
C TYR A 204 2.09 -5.12 14.52
N LEU A 205 1.51 -6.13 13.90
CA LEU A 205 2.21 -7.15 13.13
C LEU A 205 1.99 -6.88 11.65
N ALA A 206 3.07 -6.87 10.87
CA ALA A 206 3.01 -6.78 9.42
C ALA A 206 3.68 -8.01 8.81
N LYS A 207 2.92 -8.83 8.09
CA LYS A 207 3.48 -9.94 7.32
C LYS A 207 4.32 -9.38 6.17
N TRP A 208 5.40 -10.08 5.83
CA TRP A 208 6.30 -9.72 4.74
C TRP A 208 6.75 -10.98 4.00
N ASP A 209 6.60 -10.99 2.67
CA ASP A 209 7.13 -12.04 1.80
C ASP A 209 8.56 -11.67 1.34
N ASP A 210 9.50 -12.61 1.44
CA ASP A 210 10.94 -12.42 1.20
C ASP A 210 11.30 -12.16 -0.28
N ASP A 211 10.38 -12.41 -1.21
CA ASP A 211 10.61 -12.30 -2.65
C ASP A 211 9.85 -11.18 -3.36
N ASP A 212 9.06 -10.39 -2.65
CA ASP A 212 8.34 -9.25 -3.21
C ASP A 212 9.08 -7.92 -3.03
N TRP A 213 8.57 -6.85 -3.66
CA TRP A 213 9.07 -5.49 -3.46
C TRP A 213 8.07 -4.61 -2.71
N TYR A 214 8.61 -3.82 -1.79
CA TYR A 214 7.85 -2.92 -0.92
C TYR A 214 8.43 -1.50 -0.99
N GLY A 215 7.56 -0.51 -1.20
CA GLY A 215 7.95 0.90 -1.20
C GLY A 215 8.36 1.38 0.19
N PRO A 216 9.11 2.50 0.30
CA PRO A 216 9.70 2.98 1.56
C PRO A 216 8.68 3.50 2.58
N ARG A 217 7.41 3.66 2.21
CA ARG A 217 6.32 4.02 3.13
C ARG A 217 5.23 2.95 3.21
N HIS A 218 5.50 1.72 2.77
CA HIS A 218 4.53 0.64 2.75
C HIS A 218 3.86 0.42 4.12
N LEU A 219 4.65 0.30 5.19
CA LEU A 219 4.11 0.10 6.54
C LEU A 219 3.34 1.32 7.05
N ALA A 220 3.82 2.53 6.78
CA ALA A 220 3.14 3.77 7.14
C ALA A 220 1.79 3.91 6.43
N ASP A 221 1.71 3.55 5.14
CA ASP A 221 0.46 3.59 4.37
C ASP A 221 -0.56 2.56 4.89
N LEU A 222 -0.12 1.35 5.26
CA LEU A 222 -0.99 0.34 5.88
C LEU A 222 -1.55 0.83 7.22
N PHE A 223 -0.69 1.40 8.07
CA PHE A 223 -1.11 1.92 9.37
C PHE A 223 -2.01 3.16 9.23
N MET A 224 -1.73 4.05 8.28
CA MET A 224 -2.58 5.18 7.95
C MET A 224 -3.98 4.71 7.54
N ALA A 225 -4.06 3.69 6.69
CA ALA A 225 -5.32 3.09 6.29
C ALA A 225 -6.07 2.46 7.48
N MET A 226 -5.36 1.79 8.38
CA MET A 226 -5.95 1.30 9.62
C MET A 226 -6.53 2.44 10.47
N SER A 227 -5.78 3.55 10.58
CA SER A 227 -6.14 4.71 11.40
C SER A 227 -7.38 5.45 10.89
N TYR A 228 -7.51 5.67 9.58
CA TYR A 228 -8.67 6.39 9.03
C TYR A 228 -9.92 5.52 8.87
N THR A 229 -9.78 4.19 8.77
CA THR A 229 -10.92 3.28 8.61
C THR A 229 -11.39 2.65 9.91
N GLY A 230 -10.50 2.52 10.90
CA GLY A 230 -10.72 1.65 12.06
C GLY A 230 -10.81 0.17 11.70
N ALA A 231 -10.30 -0.26 10.55
CA ALA A 231 -10.29 -1.67 10.16
C ALA A 231 -9.40 -2.49 11.09
N ASP A 232 -9.79 -3.75 11.31
CA ASP A 232 -9.09 -4.68 12.18
C ASP A 232 -7.88 -5.30 11.48
N VAL A 233 -8.01 -5.53 10.16
CA VAL A 233 -6.96 -6.02 9.28
C VAL A 233 -6.87 -5.13 8.06
N VAL A 234 -5.66 -4.74 7.67
CA VAL A 234 -5.40 -3.96 6.46
C VAL A 234 -4.40 -4.70 5.58
N GLY A 235 -4.54 -4.54 4.27
CA GLY A 235 -3.53 -4.93 3.30
C GLY A 235 -3.73 -4.20 1.99
N THR A 236 -2.88 -4.45 1.00
CA THR A 236 -2.98 -3.78 -0.30
C THR A 236 -3.71 -4.65 -1.31
N THR A 237 -4.14 -4.02 -2.41
CA THR A 237 -4.40 -4.76 -3.64
C THR A 237 -3.08 -5.21 -4.28
N ALA A 238 -3.06 -6.43 -4.82
CA ALA A 238 -1.96 -6.91 -5.68
C ALA A 238 -2.17 -6.35 -7.09
N GLU A 239 -1.77 -5.10 -7.27
CA GLU A 239 -1.99 -4.31 -8.50
C GLU A 239 -0.81 -4.41 -9.47
N PHE A 240 0.42 -4.32 -8.98
CA PHE A 240 1.63 -4.48 -9.77
C PHE A 240 2.24 -5.87 -9.59
N PHE A 241 2.67 -6.47 -10.70
CA PHE A 241 3.38 -7.74 -10.71
C PHE A 241 4.66 -7.61 -11.53
N TYR A 242 5.75 -8.20 -11.04
CA TYR A 242 6.92 -8.44 -11.85
C TYR A 242 6.96 -9.90 -12.30
N LEU A 243 6.81 -10.10 -13.61
CA LEU A 243 6.89 -11.41 -14.27
C LEU A 243 8.36 -11.68 -14.60
N GLU A 244 9.07 -12.30 -13.67
CA GLU A 244 10.53 -12.45 -13.72
C GLU A 244 11.02 -13.17 -14.99
N PRO A 245 10.44 -14.31 -15.42
CA PRO A 245 10.90 -14.99 -16.64
C PRO A 245 10.72 -14.14 -17.91
N LEU A 246 9.75 -13.21 -17.90
CA LEU A 246 9.48 -12.30 -19.01
C LEU A 246 10.23 -10.97 -18.89
N LYS A 247 10.90 -10.72 -17.75
CA LYS A 247 11.50 -9.45 -17.39
C LYS A 247 10.53 -8.29 -17.66
N ALA A 248 9.29 -8.42 -17.20
CA ALA A 248 8.23 -7.46 -17.47
C ALA A 248 7.45 -7.11 -16.21
N THR A 249 7.08 -5.84 -16.08
CA THR A 249 6.14 -5.39 -15.05
C THR A 249 4.76 -5.28 -15.68
N VAL A 250 3.74 -5.79 -15.00
CA VAL A 250 2.34 -5.62 -15.40
C VAL A 250 1.56 -4.96 -14.28
N ARG A 251 0.58 -4.16 -14.67
CA ARG A 251 -0.45 -3.62 -13.77
C ARG A 251 -1.78 -4.27 -14.10
N ARG A 252 -2.55 -4.69 -13.10
CA ARG A 252 -3.94 -5.14 -13.27
C ARG A 252 -4.87 -4.32 -12.39
N THR A 253 -6.02 -3.95 -12.93
CA THR A 253 -7.10 -3.27 -12.20
C THR A 253 -8.40 -4.07 -12.23
N THR A 254 -8.35 -5.30 -12.76
CA THR A 254 -9.45 -6.26 -12.80
C THR A 254 -9.02 -7.63 -12.32
N PHE A 255 -9.98 -8.40 -11.82
CA PHE A 255 -9.83 -9.82 -11.58
C PHE A 255 -9.85 -10.61 -12.90
N ALA A 256 -9.44 -11.88 -12.84
CA ALA A 256 -9.50 -12.78 -13.99
C ALA A 256 -10.91 -12.99 -14.55
N SER A 257 -11.94 -12.82 -13.71
CA SER A 257 -13.35 -12.84 -14.10
C SER A 257 -13.77 -11.61 -14.91
N GLY A 258 -12.93 -10.58 -15.01
CA GLY A 258 -13.27 -9.28 -15.59
C GLY A 258 -13.91 -8.31 -14.59
N ALA A 259 -14.22 -8.75 -13.37
CA ALA A 259 -14.73 -7.86 -12.33
C ALA A 259 -13.67 -6.81 -11.93
N SER A 260 -14.12 -5.61 -11.55
CA SER A 260 -13.25 -4.55 -11.03
C SER A 260 -12.44 -5.05 -9.82
N TYR A 261 -11.17 -4.68 -9.74
CA TYR A 261 -10.30 -4.94 -8.59
C TYR A 261 -10.03 -3.64 -7.82
N PRO A 262 -11.03 -3.16 -7.04
CA PRO A 262 -10.95 -1.85 -6.40
C PRO A 262 -9.96 -1.84 -5.25
N SER A 263 -9.24 -0.74 -5.11
CA SER A 263 -8.53 -0.36 -3.89
C SER A 263 -9.40 0.58 -3.05
N GLU A 264 -8.97 0.80 -1.82
CA GLU A 264 -9.58 1.73 -0.87
C GLU A 264 -11.01 1.36 -0.46
N VAL A 265 -11.26 0.06 -0.30
CA VAL A 265 -12.56 -0.51 0.04
C VAL A 265 -12.45 -1.52 1.17
N PHE A 266 -13.52 -1.66 1.95
CA PHE A 266 -13.69 -2.86 2.76
C PHE A 266 -13.86 -4.06 1.83
N ALA A 267 -13.13 -5.13 2.11
CA ALA A 267 -13.04 -6.30 1.26
C ALA A 267 -12.95 -7.57 2.10
N ASP A 268 -13.04 -8.72 1.46
CA ASP A 268 -12.79 -10.03 2.04
C ASP A 268 -11.34 -10.51 1.80
N HIS A 269 -10.58 -9.80 0.96
CA HIS A 269 -9.27 -10.23 0.50
C HIS A 269 -8.29 -9.09 0.25
N VAL A 270 -7.04 -9.32 0.65
CA VAL A 270 -5.85 -8.47 0.41
C VAL A 270 -4.67 -9.32 -0.04
N ALA A 271 -3.63 -8.70 -0.58
CA ALA A 271 -2.39 -9.39 -0.94
C ALA A 271 -1.72 -9.97 0.32
N GLY A 272 -1.40 -11.26 0.31
CA GLY A 272 -0.96 -11.98 1.50
C GLY A 272 0.32 -11.46 2.15
N GLY A 273 1.31 -11.05 1.35
CA GLY A 273 2.55 -10.41 1.81
C GLY A 273 2.38 -9.00 2.40
N THR A 274 1.15 -8.48 2.48
CA THR A 274 0.87 -7.09 2.88
C THR A 274 -0.06 -6.97 4.09
N ILE A 275 -0.38 -8.09 4.73
CA ILE A 275 -1.31 -8.12 5.86
C ILE A 275 -0.69 -7.39 7.05
N MET A 276 -1.37 -6.35 7.54
CA MET A 276 -1.12 -5.69 8.81
C MET A 276 -2.33 -5.83 9.73
N VAL A 277 -2.07 -6.11 11.00
CA VAL A 277 -3.09 -6.34 12.03
C VAL A 277 -2.54 -5.88 13.38
N SER A 278 -3.40 -5.40 14.29
CA SER A 278 -2.97 -5.14 15.66
C SER A 278 -2.55 -6.44 16.33
N ARG A 279 -1.55 -6.40 17.22
CA ARG A 279 -1.11 -7.62 17.93
C ARG A 279 -2.23 -8.22 18.77
N ALA A 280 -3.07 -7.40 19.39
CA ALA A 280 -4.24 -7.85 20.14
C ALA A 280 -5.23 -8.61 19.23
N THR A 281 -5.63 -8.00 18.12
CA THR A 281 -6.53 -8.61 17.13
C THR A 281 -5.95 -9.89 16.53
N PHE A 282 -4.64 -9.94 16.27
CA PHE A 282 -3.97 -11.17 15.79
C PHE A 282 -4.14 -12.33 16.77
N HIS A 283 -4.01 -12.08 18.08
CA HIS A 283 -4.23 -13.09 19.10
C HIS A 283 -5.71 -13.47 19.23
N GLU A 284 -6.64 -12.52 19.12
CA GLU A 284 -8.08 -12.77 19.13
C GLU A 284 -8.53 -13.64 17.94
N ILE A 285 -7.94 -13.44 16.76
CA ILE A 285 -8.19 -14.28 15.58
C ILE A 285 -7.61 -15.69 15.76
N GLY A 286 -6.61 -15.86 16.63
CA GLY A 286 -5.92 -17.13 16.85
C GLY A 286 -4.63 -17.32 16.05
N GLY A 287 -4.08 -16.24 15.49
CA GLY A 287 -2.84 -16.25 14.70
C GLY A 287 -2.95 -16.90 13.32
N PHE A 288 -1.82 -17.14 12.68
CA PHE A 288 -1.79 -17.81 11.39
C PHE A 288 -2.16 -19.30 11.54
N PRO A 289 -3.06 -19.86 10.71
CA PRO A 289 -3.36 -21.29 10.77
C PRO A 289 -2.11 -22.13 10.51
N GLY A 290 -1.89 -23.19 11.30
CA GLY A 290 -0.76 -24.12 11.22
C GLY A 290 -0.76 -25.00 9.95
N LEU A 291 -0.78 -24.37 8.78
CA LEU A 291 -0.88 -25.00 7.47
C LEU A 291 0.43 -24.82 6.69
N PRO A 292 0.75 -25.75 5.76
CA PRO A 292 1.98 -25.65 4.96
C PRO A 292 1.88 -24.64 3.80
N ARG A 293 0.66 -24.23 3.41
CA ARG A 293 0.41 -23.35 2.26
C ARG A 293 -0.92 -22.61 2.42
N ALA A 294 -1.09 -21.54 1.63
CA ALA A 294 -2.29 -20.70 1.63
C ALA A 294 -2.65 -20.10 3.01
N VAL A 295 -1.63 -19.92 3.87
CA VAL A 295 -1.78 -19.42 5.23
C VAL A 295 -2.49 -18.07 5.27
N ASP A 296 -2.14 -17.16 4.36
CA ASP A 296 -2.75 -15.83 4.28
C ASP A 296 -4.26 -15.88 3.99
N LEU A 297 -4.67 -16.77 3.08
CA LEU A 297 -6.07 -16.95 2.74
C LEU A 297 -6.86 -17.48 3.94
N GLU A 298 -6.31 -18.47 4.63
CA GLU A 298 -6.97 -19.08 5.80
C GLU A 298 -6.97 -18.15 7.02
N PHE A 299 -5.93 -17.31 7.19
CA PHE A 299 -5.92 -16.23 8.17
C PHE A 299 -7.04 -15.21 7.90
N LEU A 300 -7.20 -14.75 6.66
CA LEU A 300 -8.28 -13.81 6.31
C LEU A 300 -9.68 -14.42 6.51
N LYS A 301 -9.85 -15.73 6.25
CA LYS A 301 -11.09 -16.45 6.58
C LYS A 301 -11.32 -16.54 8.09
N ALA A 302 -10.27 -16.78 8.87
CA ALA A 302 -10.36 -16.79 10.33
C ALA A 302 -10.73 -15.40 10.87
N ALA A 303 -10.13 -14.34 10.32
CA ALA A 303 -10.46 -12.95 10.64
C ALA A 303 -11.95 -12.66 10.39
N GLN A 304 -12.48 -13.04 9.23
CA GLN A 304 -13.91 -12.87 8.93
C GLN A 304 -14.82 -13.65 9.87
N LYS A 305 -14.44 -14.88 10.25
CA LYS A 305 -15.19 -15.67 11.25
C LYS A 305 -15.18 -15.04 12.63
N ALA A 306 -14.13 -14.29 12.96
CA ALA A 306 -14.03 -13.46 14.16
C ALA A 306 -14.66 -12.07 13.97
N GLU A 307 -15.44 -11.86 12.90
CA GLU A 307 -16.11 -10.60 12.55
C GLU A 307 -15.17 -9.40 12.34
N ALA A 308 -13.87 -9.65 12.18
CA ALA A 308 -12.87 -8.62 11.90
C ALA A 308 -13.09 -8.00 10.52
N ARG A 309 -13.07 -6.67 10.46
CA ARG A 309 -13.23 -5.90 9.23
C ARG A 309 -11.90 -5.79 8.50
N VAL A 310 -11.86 -6.31 7.27
CA VAL A 310 -10.68 -6.23 6.42
C VAL A 310 -10.81 -5.06 5.45
N TYR A 311 -9.78 -4.22 5.38
CA TYR A 311 -9.71 -3.10 4.44
C TYR A 311 -8.54 -3.24 3.47
N ARG A 312 -8.84 -3.07 2.17
CA ARG A 312 -7.86 -3.13 1.10
C ARG A 312 -7.49 -1.71 0.68
N THR A 313 -6.28 -1.26 1.00
CA THR A 313 -5.75 0.05 0.58
C THR A 313 -5.14 0.01 -0.84
N HIS A 314 -4.58 1.13 -1.29
CA HIS A 314 -3.91 1.25 -2.60
C HIS A 314 -2.75 0.26 -2.77
N GLY A 315 -2.55 -0.24 -3.99
CA GLY A 315 -1.49 -1.21 -4.32
C GLY A 315 -0.19 -0.60 -4.85
N LEU A 316 -0.13 0.73 -4.94
CA LEU A 316 0.95 1.46 -5.63
C LEU A 316 2.32 1.32 -4.96
N GLY A 317 2.38 0.98 -3.67
CA GLY A 317 3.61 0.79 -2.90
C GLY A 317 4.06 -0.68 -2.80
N TYR A 318 3.55 -1.58 -3.63
CA TYR A 318 3.84 -3.01 -3.56
C TYR A 318 3.91 -3.64 -4.95
N VAL A 319 4.92 -4.47 -5.19
CA VAL A 319 5.06 -5.24 -6.44
C VAL A 319 5.25 -6.70 -6.09
N LEU A 320 4.33 -7.50 -6.59
CA LEU A 320 4.33 -8.94 -6.36
C LEU A 320 5.24 -9.64 -7.38
N ARG A 321 6.18 -10.46 -6.92
CA ARG A 321 7.03 -11.29 -7.78
C ARG A 321 6.31 -12.55 -8.27
N ARG A 322 6.41 -12.80 -9.57
CA ARG A 322 5.96 -14.04 -10.20
C ARG A 322 7.07 -14.64 -11.06
N GLY A 323 7.67 -15.70 -10.53
CA GLY A 323 8.59 -16.63 -11.18
C GLY A 323 7.86 -17.81 -11.84
N LEU A 324 8.61 -18.88 -12.12
CA LEU A 324 8.05 -20.13 -12.64
C LEU A 324 7.27 -20.86 -11.53
N SER A 325 6.18 -21.54 -11.91
CA SER A 325 5.11 -22.02 -11.02
C SER A 325 5.54 -22.96 -9.87
N ALA A 326 6.75 -23.53 -9.90
CA ALA A 326 7.25 -24.41 -8.85
C ALA A 326 7.55 -23.67 -7.53
N ASP A 327 7.81 -22.36 -7.58
CA ASP A 327 8.27 -21.60 -6.41
C ASP A 327 7.18 -20.76 -5.73
N HIS A 328 5.96 -20.72 -6.29
CA HIS A 328 4.88 -19.85 -5.81
C HIS A 328 3.60 -20.60 -5.42
N THR A 329 2.95 -20.12 -4.38
CA THR A 329 1.64 -20.61 -3.90
C THR A 329 0.54 -20.46 -4.95
N TRP A 330 0.67 -19.50 -5.88
CA TRP A 330 -0.27 -19.29 -6.99
C TRP A 330 0.24 -20.01 -8.25
N GLN A 331 -0.32 -21.18 -8.53
CA GLN A 331 0.06 -22.00 -9.70
C GLN A 331 -0.61 -21.56 -11.01
N LEU A 332 -0.82 -20.24 -11.20
CA LEU A 332 -1.38 -19.71 -12.44
C LEU A 332 -0.25 -19.52 -13.46
N PRO A 333 -0.45 -19.90 -14.74
CA PRO A 333 0.56 -19.68 -15.78
C PRO A 333 0.78 -18.17 -16.01
N LEU A 334 1.99 -17.77 -16.42
CA LEU A 334 2.31 -16.36 -16.70
C LEU A 334 1.36 -15.72 -17.74
N SER A 335 0.86 -16.51 -18.69
CA SER A 335 -0.13 -16.08 -19.69
C SER A 335 -1.43 -15.57 -19.06
N HIS A 336 -1.81 -16.06 -17.88
CA HIS A 336 -2.93 -15.54 -17.12
C HIS A 336 -2.70 -14.08 -16.75
N PHE A 337 -1.53 -13.76 -16.19
CA PHE A 337 -1.20 -12.41 -15.74
C PHE A 337 -1.08 -11.43 -16.91
N LEU A 338 -0.58 -11.89 -18.06
CA LEU A 338 -0.58 -11.08 -19.29
C LEU A 338 -1.99 -10.79 -19.81
N LYS A 339 -2.91 -11.77 -19.76
CA LYS A 339 -4.29 -11.61 -20.24
C LYS A 339 -5.10 -10.60 -19.42
N VAL A 340 -4.83 -10.52 -18.12
CA VAL A 340 -5.57 -9.64 -17.18
C VAL A 340 -4.84 -8.32 -16.92
N ALA A 341 -3.68 -8.11 -17.55
CA ALA A 341 -2.93 -6.87 -17.43
C ALA A 341 -3.64 -5.74 -18.18
N VAL A 342 -3.80 -4.60 -17.51
CA VAL A 342 -4.19 -3.34 -18.18
C VAL A 342 -2.97 -2.66 -18.77
N ASN A 343 -1.82 -2.73 -18.11
CA ASN A 343 -0.55 -2.21 -18.61
C ASN A 343 0.54 -3.28 -18.56
N GLN A 344 1.48 -3.19 -19.48
CA GLN A 344 2.69 -4.00 -19.53
C GLN A 344 3.89 -3.12 -19.92
N TRP A 345 4.97 -3.26 -19.17
CA TRP A 345 6.23 -2.57 -19.43
C TRP A 345 7.39 -3.56 -19.40
N ARG A 346 8.42 -3.31 -20.22
CA ARG A 346 9.67 -4.07 -20.19
C ARG A 346 10.52 -3.62 -19.00
N GLY A 347 11.11 -4.59 -18.30
CA GLY A 347 11.92 -4.39 -17.11
C GLY A 347 11.10 -4.20 -15.84
N PHE A 348 11.79 -3.84 -14.76
CA PHE A 348 11.18 -3.43 -13.50
C PHE A 348 10.72 -1.97 -13.65
N ARG A 349 9.40 -1.77 -13.70
CA ARG A 349 8.72 -0.50 -13.99
C ARG A 349 7.52 -0.33 -13.08
N PRO A 350 7.74 -0.24 -11.76
CA PRO A 350 6.64 -0.08 -10.82
C PRO A 350 6.09 1.35 -10.81
N SER A 351 5.09 1.60 -9.96
CA SER A 351 4.66 2.94 -9.59
C SER A 351 5.82 3.79 -9.07
N LEU A 352 5.73 5.12 -9.25
CA LEU A 352 6.69 6.08 -8.71
C LEU A 352 6.78 6.04 -7.18
N LEU A 353 5.72 5.58 -6.49
CA LEU A 353 5.73 5.46 -5.03
C LEU A 353 6.70 4.37 -4.51
N MET A 354 7.23 3.53 -5.39
CA MET A 354 8.25 2.55 -5.03
C MET A 354 9.65 3.16 -4.87
N GLU A 355 9.90 4.38 -5.37
CA GLU A 355 11.22 5.02 -5.38
C GLU A 355 12.32 4.11 -5.97
N ALA A 356 11.97 3.32 -6.99
CA ALA A 356 12.83 2.27 -7.57
C ALA A 356 13.88 2.78 -8.59
N ALA A 357 14.28 4.06 -8.49
CA ALA A 357 15.18 4.73 -9.41
C ALA A 357 16.60 4.15 -9.40
#